data_AF-A0A813LHJ8-F1
#
_entry.id   AF-A0A813LHJ8-F1
#
_cell.length_a   1.000
_cell.length_b   1.000
_cell.length_c   1.000
_cell.angle_alpha   90.00
_cell.angle_beta   90.00
_cell.angle_gamma   90.00
#
_symmetry.space_group_name_H-M   'P 1'
#
loop_
_entity.id
_entity.type
_entity.pdbx_description
1 polymer ?
#
loop_
_entity_poly.entity_id
_entity_poly.type
_entity_poly.pdbx_seq_one_letter_code
_entity_poly.pdbx_strand_id
1 'polypeptide(L)'
;FQLFAAKLGVFRMMAQWMILNLGFLAAVLLPSLLRAQLEGGEAVELDLDDECQATSCALSALQVRGLQSAQAGKQEEHRNDTVAPATDTTLVAATTTPAATIPTATNTSSPPQEPTAPTTTMVATTSMTEEETTSIAAATTTSAAATTNSSANVIRILHLSDTHMLHDTVESKFPLPPADILIHTGDFSNFGKDTELASANEWLGTLASRYKHIIVILGNHDWGCCSWPVAQEAVTAKDSSFWRSKFSNAHLLWSESVTVMGLKIYGTSWKGDQTLSDEKGFGDIPSGTDILLTHGPAFGILDFCGNGPWGSSKELLGDILEAKPKVHLFGHDHEQRGLWQRKSPHEPYVGGVEYHTSRGSSSKPFATTGPPPAQYAPEVVSNNAMLNQPAYEGGVPRHIAGPARLIVATKTNEEWHFSAERYDLGPSCGDIKDASNAECMAPVIWAATDGAKKDPKAAKWFGRMLGIAGVSYQDASQEDFQRLYFCSPAWGNNCGLPPCTCSKPPCDSCSAI
;
A
#
# COMPACT_ATOMS: atom_id res chain seq x y z
N PHE A 1 -37.21 -43.21 -42.28
CA PHE A 1 -35.90 -43.03 -41.64
C PHE A 1 -35.43 -41.58 -41.57
N GLN A 2 -35.56 -40.75 -42.62
CA GLN A 2 -35.21 -39.31 -42.51
C GLN A 2 -36.21 -38.44 -41.69
N LEU A 3 -37.46 -38.86 -41.50
CA LEU A 3 -38.39 -38.16 -40.59
C LEU A 3 -38.26 -38.56 -39.09
N PHE A 4 -37.53 -39.63 -38.77
CA PHE A 4 -37.29 -40.04 -37.37
C PHE A 4 -36.00 -39.42 -36.81
N ALA A 5 -35.02 -39.12 -37.68
CA ALA A 5 -33.79 -38.41 -37.32
C ALA A 5 -34.04 -36.92 -36.98
N ALA A 6 -35.04 -36.28 -37.60
CA ALA A 6 -35.38 -34.87 -37.32
C ALA A 6 -36.05 -34.64 -35.95
N LYS A 7 -36.75 -35.65 -35.40
CA LYS A 7 -37.39 -35.55 -34.07
C LYS A 7 -36.44 -35.88 -32.91
N LEU A 8 -35.34 -36.60 -33.14
CA LEU A 8 -34.29 -36.84 -32.14
C LEU A 8 -33.34 -35.64 -31.96
N GLY A 9 -33.12 -34.84 -33.02
CA GLY A 9 -32.27 -33.64 -32.96
C GLY A 9 -32.85 -32.50 -32.12
N VAL A 10 -34.17 -32.30 -32.17
CA VAL A 10 -34.86 -31.24 -31.41
C VAL A 10 -34.95 -31.57 -29.91
N PHE A 11 -35.08 -32.84 -29.55
CA PHE A 11 -35.11 -33.29 -28.15
C PHE A 11 -33.74 -33.18 -27.46
N ARG A 12 -32.64 -33.42 -28.18
CA ARG A 12 -31.27 -33.20 -27.67
C ARG A 12 -30.98 -31.72 -27.46
N MET A 13 -31.43 -30.84 -28.35
CA MET A 13 -31.23 -29.39 -28.21
C MET A 13 -32.03 -28.79 -27.04
N MET A 14 -33.28 -29.23 -26.83
CA MET A 14 -34.09 -28.78 -25.68
C MET A 14 -33.57 -29.33 -24.33
N ALA A 15 -33.07 -30.56 -24.29
CA ALA A 15 -32.45 -31.12 -23.09
C ALA A 15 -31.12 -30.42 -22.74
N GLN A 16 -30.30 -30.08 -23.74
CA GLN A 16 -29.06 -29.32 -23.52
C GLN A 16 -29.34 -27.88 -23.05
N TRP A 17 -30.42 -27.26 -23.56
CA TRP A 17 -30.84 -25.90 -23.18
C TRP A 17 -31.48 -25.85 -21.78
N MET A 18 -32.20 -26.91 -21.36
CA MET A 18 -32.71 -27.06 -19.99
C MET A 18 -31.59 -27.36 -18.98
N ILE A 19 -30.58 -28.16 -19.33
CA ILE A 19 -29.42 -28.45 -18.46
C ILE A 19 -28.54 -27.20 -18.26
N LEU A 20 -28.38 -26.37 -19.30
CA LEU A 20 -27.64 -25.11 -19.21
C LEU A 20 -28.38 -24.01 -18.43
N ASN A 21 -29.72 -24.02 -18.38
CA ASN A 21 -30.50 -23.03 -17.61
C ASN A 21 -30.90 -23.49 -16.19
N LEU A 22 -30.93 -24.79 -15.91
CA LEU A 22 -31.15 -25.31 -14.54
C LEU A 22 -29.86 -25.32 -13.70
N GLY A 23 -28.68 -25.30 -14.32
CA GLY A 23 -27.40 -25.11 -13.63
C GLY A 23 -27.22 -23.73 -13.01
N PHE A 24 -27.92 -22.71 -13.52
CA PHE A 24 -27.85 -21.34 -13.00
C PHE A 24 -28.81 -21.09 -11.82
N LEU A 25 -29.83 -21.94 -11.62
CA LEU A 25 -30.76 -21.82 -10.50
C LEU A 25 -30.34 -22.62 -9.26
N ALA A 26 -29.40 -23.56 -9.39
CA ALA A 26 -28.90 -24.37 -8.27
C ALA A 26 -27.73 -23.73 -7.50
N ALA A 27 -27.06 -22.72 -8.08
CA ALA A 27 -25.92 -22.03 -7.45
C ALA A 27 -26.33 -20.86 -6.52
N VAL A 28 -27.61 -20.51 -6.46
CA VAL A 28 -28.10 -19.34 -5.69
C VAL A 28 -28.99 -19.75 -4.50
N LEU A 29 -29.34 -21.03 -4.31
CA LEU A 29 -30.32 -21.43 -3.28
C LEU A 29 -29.98 -22.63 -2.38
N LEU A 30 -28.74 -23.13 -2.29
CA LEU A 30 -28.41 -24.11 -1.25
C LEU A 30 -26.99 -23.95 -0.66
N PRO A 31 -26.89 -23.39 0.55
CA PRO A 31 -25.90 -23.80 1.53
C PRO A 31 -26.61 -24.41 2.74
N SER A 32 -27.09 -25.64 2.60
CA SER A 32 -27.43 -26.52 3.74
C SER A 32 -27.75 -27.91 3.22
N LEU A 33 -26.71 -28.73 2.98
CA LEU A 33 -26.71 -30.21 2.99
C LEU A 33 -25.62 -30.73 2.04
N LEU A 34 -24.37 -30.82 2.51
CA LEU A 34 -23.57 -32.03 2.32
C LEU A 34 -22.33 -31.98 3.24
N ARG A 35 -22.46 -32.66 4.38
CA ARG A 35 -21.35 -33.08 5.24
C ARG A 35 -21.35 -34.60 5.21
N ALA A 36 -20.51 -35.21 4.38
CA ALA A 36 -19.97 -36.56 4.59
C ALA A 36 -19.12 -37.01 3.39
N GLN A 37 -17.89 -37.40 3.70
CA GLN A 37 -17.00 -38.31 2.96
C GLN A 37 -16.51 -37.88 1.57
N LEU A 38 -15.20 -37.66 1.45
CA LEU A 38 -14.28 -38.59 0.78
C LEU A 38 -12.83 -38.21 1.11
N GLU A 39 -12.10 -39.19 1.64
CA GLU A 39 -10.65 -39.18 1.83
C GLU A 39 -9.94 -39.48 0.50
N GLY A 40 -8.79 -38.84 0.27
CA GLY A 40 -7.78 -39.29 -0.70
C GLY A 40 -7.81 -38.63 -2.08
N GLY A 41 -6.99 -37.59 -2.27
CA GLY A 41 -6.62 -37.04 -3.57
C GLY A 41 -5.90 -35.71 -3.41
N GLU A 42 -4.70 -35.57 -3.99
CA GLU A 42 -3.90 -34.34 -3.98
C GLU A 42 -4.74 -33.12 -4.41
N ALA A 43 -4.82 -32.13 -3.52
CA ALA A 43 -5.45 -30.85 -3.82
C ALA A 43 -4.52 -30.05 -4.74
N VAL A 44 -4.92 -29.91 -6.00
CA VAL A 44 -4.47 -28.79 -6.83
C VAL A 44 -5.14 -27.55 -6.28
N GLU A 45 -4.37 -26.74 -5.55
CA GLU A 45 -4.78 -25.44 -5.01
C GLU A 45 -4.99 -24.49 -6.21
N LEU A 46 -6.25 -24.30 -6.60
CA LEU A 46 -6.64 -23.26 -7.54
C LEU A 46 -6.66 -21.94 -6.78
N ASP A 47 -5.72 -21.07 -7.15
CA ASP A 47 -5.56 -19.70 -6.67
C ASP A 47 -6.81 -18.88 -7.05
N LEU A 48 -7.68 -18.60 -6.06
CA LEU A 48 -8.96 -17.89 -6.22
C LEU A 48 -8.83 -16.40 -5.86
N ASP A 49 -7.69 -15.78 -6.15
CA ASP A 49 -7.42 -14.39 -5.78
C ASP A 49 -8.11 -13.35 -6.70
N ASP A 50 -8.46 -13.70 -7.94
CA ASP A 50 -9.00 -12.72 -8.91
C ASP A 50 -10.54 -12.54 -8.86
N GLU A 51 -11.29 -13.48 -8.26
CA GLU A 51 -12.76 -13.36 -8.22
C GLU A 51 -13.27 -12.41 -7.13
N CYS A 52 -12.48 -12.06 -6.10
CA CYS A 52 -12.96 -11.15 -5.06
C CYS A 52 -12.91 -9.67 -5.51
N GLN A 53 -11.90 -9.26 -6.30
CA GLN A 53 -11.78 -7.90 -6.83
C GLN A 53 -12.69 -7.64 -8.03
N ALA A 54 -12.85 -8.61 -8.94
CA ALA A 54 -13.72 -8.46 -10.11
C ALA A 54 -15.23 -8.51 -9.77
N THR A 55 -15.63 -9.36 -8.81
CA THR A 55 -17.05 -9.57 -8.49
C THR A 55 -17.64 -8.44 -7.64
N SER A 56 -16.84 -7.83 -6.76
CA SER A 56 -17.26 -6.66 -5.97
C SER A 56 -17.57 -5.45 -6.87
N CYS A 57 -16.72 -5.19 -7.87
CA CYS A 57 -16.97 -4.14 -8.88
C CYS A 57 -18.18 -4.44 -9.78
N ALA A 58 -18.46 -5.71 -10.10
CA ALA A 58 -19.60 -6.09 -10.93
C ALA A 58 -20.95 -6.03 -10.21
N LEU A 59 -20.98 -6.32 -8.91
CA LEU A 59 -22.20 -6.28 -8.08
C LEU A 59 -22.72 -4.83 -7.89
N SER A 60 -21.83 -3.85 -7.73
CA SER A 60 -22.22 -2.44 -7.65
C SER A 60 -22.84 -1.91 -8.96
N ALA A 61 -22.41 -2.43 -10.11
CA ALA A 61 -22.98 -2.07 -11.42
C ALA A 61 -24.42 -2.58 -11.63
N LEU A 62 -24.80 -3.67 -10.97
CA LEU A 62 -26.17 -4.22 -10.99
C LEU A 62 -27.13 -3.46 -10.06
N GLN A 63 -26.65 -3.01 -8.88
CA GLN A 63 -27.47 -2.22 -7.95
C GLN A 63 -27.75 -0.79 -8.46
N VAL A 64 -26.81 -0.14 -9.16
CA VAL A 64 -27.02 1.21 -9.72
C VAL A 64 -27.97 1.17 -10.94
N ARG A 65 -27.90 0.13 -11.78
CA ARG A 65 -28.87 -0.05 -12.90
C ARG A 65 -30.28 -0.40 -12.41
N GLY A 66 -30.41 -1.12 -11.30
CA GLY A 66 -31.71 -1.43 -10.69
C GLY A 66 -32.44 -0.23 -10.08
N LEU A 67 -31.71 0.80 -9.63
CA LEU A 67 -32.28 2.03 -9.09
C LEU A 67 -32.64 3.06 -10.17
N GLN A 68 -31.89 3.11 -11.28
CA GLN A 68 -32.21 4.00 -12.41
C GLN A 68 -33.38 3.50 -13.28
N SER A 69 -33.70 2.20 -13.27
CA SER A 69 -34.90 1.68 -13.96
C SER A 69 -36.20 1.84 -13.17
N ALA A 70 -36.14 2.14 -11.86
CA ALA A 70 -37.32 2.29 -11.01
C ALA A 70 -37.88 3.73 -10.95
N GLN A 71 -37.16 4.72 -11.48
CA GLN A 71 -37.60 6.13 -11.52
C GLN A 71 -37.96 6.65 -12.92
N ALA A 72 -37.87 5.83 -13.98
CA ALA A 72 -38.16 6.23 -15.37
C ALA A 72 -39.52 5.73 -15.90
N GLY A 73 -40.51 5.54 -15.03
CA GLY A 73 -41.81 4.99 -15.41
C GLY A 73 -42.96 5.64 -14.66
N LYS A 74 -43.19 6.94 -14.86
CA LYS A 74 -44.48 7.65 -14.68
C LYS A 74 -44.30 9.15 -14.88
N GLN A 75 -44.23 9.63 -16.12
CA GLN A 75 -44.71 10.97 -16.49
C GLN A 75 -44.96 11.02 -18.00
N GLU A 76 -46.23 10.98 -18.40
CA GLU A 76 -46.79 11.76 -19.51
C GLU A 76 -48.31 11.49 -19.57
N GLU A 77 -49.13 12.45 -19.12
CA GLU A 77 -50.19 13.03 -19.97
C GLU A 77 -50.90 14.23 -19.31
N HIS A 78 -51.10 15.26 -20.14
CA HIS A 78 -52.15 16.29 -20.11
C HIS A 78 -51.99 17.57 -19.27
N ARG A 79 -51.38 18.56 -19.94
CA ARG A 79 -51.92 19.90 -20.32
C ARG A 79 -53.19 20.45 -19.63
N ASN A 80 -53.02 21.71 -19.17
CA ASN A 80 -53.85 22.91 -19.34
C ASN A 80 -54.45 23.60 -18.07
N ASP A 81 -54.25 24.93 -18.07
CA ASP A 81 -55.07 26.02 -17.51
C ASP A 81 -54.84 26.60 -16.09
N THR A 82 -54.14 27.75 -16.10
CA THR A 82 -54.49 29.09 -15.56
C THR A 82 -54.71 29.38 -14.05
N VAL A 83 -54.23 30.59 -13.69
CA VAL A 83 -54.64 31.56 -12.63
C VAL A 83 -53.86 31.54 -11.29
N ALA A 84 -53.40 32.75 -10.88
CA ALA A 84 -52.71 33.12 -9.63
C ALA A 84 -53.71 33.63 -8.54
N PRO A 85 -53.33 34.30 -7.43
CA PRO A 85 -52.28 34.12 -6.40
C PRO A 85 -52.82 34.15 -4.93
N ALA A 86 -51.90 34.15 -3.94
CA ALA A 86 -52.05 34.50 -2.50
C ALA A 86 -52.74 33.44 -1.60
N THR A 87 -52.46 33.25 -0.30
CA THR A 87 -52.14 34.17 0.81
C THR A 87 -51.43 33.47 1.98
N ASP A 88 -50.76 34.31 2.77
CA ASP A 88 -50.25 34.17 4.14
C ASP A 88 -51.24 33.57 5.17
N THR A 89 -50.75 32.84 6.18
CA THR A 89 -51.36 32.76 7.53
C THR A 89 -50.45 32.09 8.57
N THR A 90 -50.11 32.87 9.58
CA THR A 90 -49.58 32.52 10.92
C THR A 90 -50.62 31.87 11.84
N LEU A 91 -50.20 31.02 12.80
CA LEU A 91 -50.44 31.07 14.27
C LEU A 91 -50.11 29.69 14.92
N VAL A 92 -49.09 29.58 15.80
CA VAL A 92 -49.07 29.71 17.29
C VAL A 92 -49.32 28.40 18.08
N ALA A 93 -48.25 28.02 18.81
CA ALA A 93 -48.09 27.43 20.16
C ALA A 93 -49.06 26.37 20.72
N ALA A 94 -48.50 25.33 21.33
CA ALA A 94 -48.49 25.17 22.80
C ALA A 94 -47.58 24.02 23.29
N THR A 95 -46.87 24.37 24.37
CA THR A 95 -46.07 23.62 25.36
C THR A 95 -46.66 22.34 25.94
N THR A 96 -45.79 21.41 26.39
CA THR A 96 -45.78 20.91 27.79
C THR A 96 -44.42 20.28 28.17
N THR A 97 -43.87 20.71 29.30
CA THR A 97 -42.86 20.03 30.14
C THR A 97 -43.56 19.37 31.33
N PRO A 98 -42.88 18.45 32.06
CA PRO A 98 -42.64 18.76 33.48
C PRO A 98 -41.28 18.32 34.05
N ALA A 99 -40.69 19.27 34.80
CA ALA A 99 -40.18 19.24 36.17
C ALA A 99 -39.21 18.16 36.72
N ALA A 100 -38.28 18.69 37.51
CA ALA A 100 -37.14 18.06 38.20
C ALA A 100 -37.47 17.47 39.58
N THR A 101 -36.55 16.63 40.09
CA THR A 101 -36.43 16.29 41.51
C THR A 101 -34.95 16.03 41.89
N ILE A 102 -34.47 16.70 42.94
CA ILE A 102 -33.31 16.33 43.79
C ILE A 102 -33.89 16.20 45.22
N PRO A 103 -33.38 15.34 46.13
CA PRO A 103 -32.42 15.87 47.13
C PRO A 103 -31.39 14.88 47.73
N THR A 104 -30.31 15.48 48.26
CA THR A 104 -29.54 15.18 49.50
C THR A 104 -28.44 14.10 49.60
N ALA A 105 -27.33 14.56 50.19
CA ALA A 105 -26.11 13.88 50.60
C ALA A 105 -26.17 13.29 52.03
N THR A 106 -25.25 12.38 52.36
CA THR A 106 -24.72 12.16 53.73
C THR A 106 -23.25 11.67 53.71
N ASN A 107 -22.56 12.00 54.81
CA ASN A 107 -21.11 12.10 55.05
C ASN A 107 -20.40 10.80 55.50
N THR A 108 -19.07 10.94 55.68
CA THR A 108 -18.11 10.21 56.57
C THR A 108 -17.42 8.97 55.96
N SER A 109 -16.13 8.67 56.12
CA SER A 109 -14.98 9.20 56.90
C SER A 109 -13.67 8.52 56.41
N SER A 110 -12.50 9.16 56.61
CA SER A 110 -11.13 8.59 56.51
C SER A 110 -10.54 8.33 57.91
N PRO A 111 -9.24 8.01 58.11
CA PRO A 111 -8.36 6.89 57.68
C PRO A 111 -7.79 6.13 58.93
N PRO A 112 -6.66 5.35 58.89
CA PRO A 112 -5.33 5.96 59.14
C PRO A 112 -4.09 5.26 58.48
N GLN A 113 -2.92 5.85 58.77
CA GLN A 113 -1.56 5.76 58.19
C GLN A 113 -0.68 4.52 58.52
N GLU A 114 0.31 4.31 57.63
CA GLU A 114 1.77 3.98 57.72
C GLU A 114 2.42 3.41 59.02
N PRO A 115 3.60 2.72 58.94
CA PRO A 115 4.87 3.46 59.16
C PRO A 115 6.19 2.92 58.53
N THR A 116 7.07 3.88 58.14
CA THR A 116 8.54 4.03 58.43
C THR A 116 9.66 3.13 57.85
N ALA A 117 10.79 3.83 57.56
CA ALA A 117 12.08 3.48 56.94
C ALA A 117 13.11 2.71 57.82
N PRO A 118 14.39 2.55 57.39
CA PRO A 118 15.39 3.59 57.70
C PRO A 118 16.50 3.87 56.67
N THR A 119 17.13 5.03 56.89
CA THR A 119 18.29 5.68 56.27
C THR A 119 19.64 5.06 56.70
N THR A 120 20.71 5.24 55.90
CA THR A 120 22.08 5.36 56.42
C THR A 120 22.85 6.45 55.66
N THR A 121 23.48 7.33 56.43
CA THR A 121 24.31 8.47 56.06
C THR A 121 25.78 8.14 56.36
N MET A 122 26.76 8.75 55.64
CA MET A 122 28.03 9.38 56.12
C MET A 122 28.95 9.64 54.90
N VAL A 123 29.27 10.90 54.52
CA VAL A 123 30.42 11.77 54.95
C VAL A 123 31.72 11.39 54.18
N ALA A 124 32.61 12.23 53.59
CA ALA A 124 32.94 13.66 53.65
C ALA A 124 33.83 14.09 52.43
N THR A 125 33.89 15.41 52.15
CA THR A 125 35.06 16.29 51.81
C THR A 125 36.16 15.78 50.86
N THR A 126 36.67 16.54 49.88
CA THR A 126 37.53 17.73 50.09
C THR A 126 37.65 18.60 48.81
N SER A 127 37.76 19.90 49.05
CA SER A 127 38.14 21.00 48.14
C SER A 127 39.63 20.98 47.76
N MET A 128 39.99 21.51 46.57
CA MET A 128 41.20 22.31 46.38
C MET A 128 40.97 23.44 45.37
N THR A 129 41.48 24.61 45.76
CA THR A 129 41.51 25.94 45.14
C THR A 129 42.85 26.19 44.44
N GLU A 130 42.88 27.09 43.45
CA GLU A 130 43.94 28.08 43.07
C GLU A 130 43.55 28.64 41.66
N GLU A 131 43.15 29.90 41.45
CA GLU A 131 43.97 31.16 41.32
C GLU A 131 45.22 30.96 40.44
N GLU A 132 45.60 31.74 39.43
CA GLU A 132 45.52 33.18 39.12
C GLU A 132 46.11 33.33 37.67
N THR A 133 45.68 34.17 36.73
CA THR A 133 46.16 35.55 36.51
C THR A 133 45.78 36.02 35.09
N THR A 134 45.71 37.32 34.95
CA THR A 134 45.25 38.17 33.85
C THR A 134 46.26 38.37 32.71
N SER A 135 45.77 38.66 31.49
CA SER A 135 46.36 39.71 30.65
C SER A 135 45.34 40.32 29.69
N ILE A 136 45.39 41.65 29.60
CA ILE A 136 44.54 42.53 28.79
C ILE A 136 45.29 42.85 27.51
N ALA A 137 44.64 42.78 26.34
CA ALA A 137 45.03 43.58 25.18
C ALA A 137 43.82 43.88 24.26
N ALA A 138 43.87 45.08 23.69
CA ALA A 138 42.78 45.86 23.13
C ALA A 138 42.16 45.31 21.82
N ALA A 139 40.95 45.81 21.58
CA ALA A 139 40.10 45.58 20.43
C ALA A 139 40.75 45.88 19.07
N THR A 140 40.39 45.09 18.06
CA THR A 140 40.26 45.58 16.68
C THR A 140 39.01 44.95 16.07
N THR A 141 38.01 45.80 15.88
CA THR A 141 36.75 45.51 15.22
C THR A 141 37.03 45.17 13.76
N THR A 142 36.85 43.92 13.37
CA THR A 142 36.64 43.56 11.97
C THR A 142 35.41 42.68 11.94
N SER A 143 34.30 43.28 11.49
CA SER A 143 33.07 42.60 11.12
C SER A 143 33.38 41.58 10.03
N ALA A 144 33.65 40.33 10.43
CA ALA A 144 33.49 39.19 9.56
C ALA A 144 32.05 38.72 9.78
N ALA A 145 31.20 38.98 8.78
CA ALA A 145 29.89 38.37 8.70
C ALA A 145 30.04 36.87 8.96
N ALA A 146 29.53 36.42 10.11
CA ALA A 146 29.39 35.00 10.40
C ALA A 146 28.40 34.47 9.38
N THR A 147 28.93 33.93 8.29
CA THR A 147 28.18 33.05 7.39
C THR A 147 27.80 31.85 8.24
N THR A 148 26.63 31.92 8.87
CA THR A 148 25.99 30.79 9.54
C THR A 148 25.59 29.81 8.45
N ASN A 149 26.55 29.00 7.99
CA ASN A 149 26.23 27.72 7.41
C ASN A 149 25.70 26.86 8.56
N SER A 150 24.42 27.03 8.90
CA SER A 150 23.70 25.97 9.59
C SER A 150 23.63 24.83 8.57
N SER A 151 24.42 23.78 8.78
CA SER A 151 24.15 22.51 8.12
C SER A 151 22.73 22.14 8.52
N ALA A 152 21.77 22.32 7.62
CA ALA A 152 20.39 21.91 7.87
C ALA A 152 20.43 20.44 8.33
N ASN A 153 19.70 20.14 9.41
CA ASN A 153 19.61 18.76 9.86
C ASN A 153 18.73 18.03 8.85
N VAL A 154 19.34 17.19 8.02
CA VAL A 154 18.67 16.45 6.93
C VAL A 154 18.49 15.01 7.37
N ILE A 155 17.27 14.49 7.24
CA ILE A 155 16.92 13.09 7.49
C ILE A 155 16.32 12.51 6.22
N ARG A 156 16.80 11.34 5.81
CA ARG A 156 16.29 10.60 4.64
C ARG A 156 15.36 9.47 5.10
N ILE A 157 14.17 9.43 4.56
CA ILE A 157 13.12 8.46 4.90
C ILE A 157 12.77 7.68 3.64
N LEU A 158 12.82 6.36 3.71
CA LEU A 158 12.50 5.47 2.61
C LEU A 158 11.15 4.80 2.85
N HIS A 159 10.19 5.04 1.97
CA HIS A 159 8.81 4.58 2.10
C HIS A 159 8.51 3.43 1.11
N LEU A 160 8.01 2.32 1.64
CA LEU A 160 7.56 1.12 0.95
C LEU A 160 6.12 0.76 1.37
N SER A 161 5.42 -0.04 0.57
CA SER A 161 4.11 -0.61 0.94
C SER A 161 3.76 -1.77 0.02
N ASP A 162 2.84 -2.63 0.43
CA ASP A 162 2.19 -3.63 -0.42
C ASP A 162 3.21 -4.50 -1.16
N THR A 163 4.10 -5.13 -0.42
CA THR A 163 5.11 -6.04 -0.98
C THR A 163 4.57 -7.43 -1.24
N HIS A 164 3.50 -7.88 -0.55
CA HIS A 164 2.77 -9.11 -0.88
C HIS A 164 3.66 -10.35 -1.12
N MET A 165 4.58 -10.63 -0.19
CA MET A 165 5.58 -11.71 -0.24
C MET A 165 6.69 -11.53 -1.28
N LEU A 166 6.78 -10.36 -1.91
CA LEU A 166 7.83 -10.03 -2.88
C LEU A 166 8.92 -9.12 -2.30
N HIS A 167 8.95 -8.93 -0.98
CA HIS A 167 9.92 -8.05 -0.29
C HIS A 167 11.38 -8.42 -0.58
N ASP A 168 11.72 -9.71 -0.66
CA ASP A 168 13.06 -10.19 -1.02
C ASP A 168 13.44 -9.89 -2.49
N THR A 169 12.45 -9.57 -3.33
CA THR A 169 12.66 -9.28 -4.76
C THR A 169 12.79 -7.79 -5.04
N VAL A 170 12.50 -6.90 -4.08
CA VAL A 170 12.49 -5.44 -4.29
C VAL A 170 13.83 -4.97 -4.85
N GLU A 171 14.94 -5.37 -4.23
CA GLU A 171 16.28 -4.96 -4.64
C GLU A 171 16.78 -5.62 -5.93
N SER A 172 16.07 -6.61 -6.48
CA SER A 172 16.41 -7.19 -7.78
C SER A 172 16.20 -6.20 -8.94
N LYS A 173 15.28 -5.26 -8.78
CA LYS A 173 14.92 -4.27 -9.81
C LYS A 173 15.01 -2.83 -9.30
N PHE A 174 14.76 -2.62 -8.01
CA PHE A 174 14.75 -1.30 -7.39
C PHE A 174 15.64 -1.33 -6.14
N PRO A 175 16.96 -1.13 -6.32
CA PRO A 175 17.90 -1.08 -5.20
C PRO A 175 17.44 -0.07 -4.15
N LEU A 176 17.46 -0.46 -2.87
CA LEU A 176 17.04 0.45 -1.82
C LEU A 176 18.18 1.44 -1.52
N PRO A 177 17.96 2.76 -1.68
CA PRO A 177 19.01 3.75 -1.53
C PRO A 177 19.38 3.93 -0.04
N PRO A 178 20.55 4.52 0.25
CA PRO A 178 20.88 4.94 1.60
C PRO A 178 19.83 5.92 2.16
N ALA A 179 19.32 5.61 3.35
CA ALA A 179 18.40 6.44 4.12
C ALA A 179 18.61 6.24 5.62
N ASP A 180 18.03 7.11 6.45
CA ASP A 180 18.11 7.00 7.91
C ASP A 180 16.97 6.13 8.47
N ILE A 181 15.76 6.29 7.93
CA ILE A 181 14.54 5.63 8.40
C ILE A 181 13.92 4.85 7.24
N LEU A 182 13.60 3.58 7.44
CA LEU A 182 12.74 2.81 6.54
C LEU A 182 11.34 2.73 7.12
N ILE A 183 10.32 2.97 6.28
CA ILE A 183 8.91 2.89 6.63
C ILE A 183 8.21 1.95 5.66
N HIS A 184 7.43 0.99 6.17
CA HIS A 184 6.56 0.15 5.35
C HIS A 184 5.10 0.23 5.81
N THR A 185 4.18 0.61 4.91
CA THR A 185 2.78 0.91 5.26
C THR A 185 1.81 -0.25 5.08
N GLY A 186 2.23 -1.45 5.47
CA GLY A 186 1.38 -2.66 5.48
C GLY A 186 1.36 -3.47 4.19
N ASP A 187 0.69 -4.62 4.25
CA ASP A 187 0.58 -5.64 3.21
C ASP A 187 1.93 -6.25 2.82
N PHE A 188 2.62 -6.76 3.84
CA PHE A 188 3.80 -7.59 3.64
C PHE A 188 3.44 -8.98 3.14
N SER A 189 2.33 -9.51 3.63
CA SER A 189 1.87 -10.86 3.36
C SER A 189 0.73 -10.89 2.33
N ASN A 190 0.39 -12.07 1.81
CA ASN A 190 -0.81 -12.22 0.97
C ASN A 190 -2.03 -12.60 1.80
N PHE A 191 -1.82 -13.38 2.85
CA PHE A 191 -2.90 -13.93 3.65
C PHE A 191 -2.61 -13.81 5.14
N GLY A 192 -1.60 -13.07 5.58
CA GLY A 192 -1.29 -12.90 7.01
C GLY A 192 -0.78 -14.16 7.68
N LYS A 193 -0.39 -15.20 6.92
CA LYS A 193 0.08 -16.48 7.50
C LYS A 193 1.31 -16.25 8.36
N ASP A 194 1.42 -16.97 9.47
CA ASP A 194 2.59 -16.87 10.35
C ASP A 194 3.93 -17.06 9.61
N THR A 195 3.97 -17.94 8.61
CA THR A 195 5.15 -18.14 7.75
C THR A 195 5.45 -16.94 6.85
N GLU A 196 4.41 -16.26 6.36
CA GLU A 196 4.52 -15.05 5.53
C GLU A 196 5.05 -13.87 6.37
N LEU A 197 4.47 -13.68 7.55
CA LEU A 197 4.90 -12.64 8.50
C LEU A 197 6.33 -12.90 9.02
N ALA A 198 6.69 -14.17 9.25
CA ALA A 198 8.05 -14.55 9.63
C ALA A 198 9.05 -14.21 8.51
N SER A 199 8.72 -14.50 7.25
CA SER A 199 9.55 -14.12 6.09
C SER A 199 9.73 -12.59 6.00
N ALA A 200 8.66 -11.83 6.17
CA ALA A 200 8.74 -10.37 6.20
C ALA A 200 9.64 -9.87 7.34
N ASN A 201 9.49 -10.41 8.56
CA ASN A 201 10.32 -10.03 9.70
C ASN A 201 11.80 -10.41 9.53
N GLU A 202 12.09 -11.57 8.93
CA GLU A 202 13.46 -11.97 8.59
C GLU A 202 14.09 -10.98 7.60
N TRP A 203 13.37 -10.64 6.53
CA TRP A 203 13.79 -9.63 5.56
C TRP A 203 14.10 -8.28 6.22
N LEU A 204 13.21 -7.78 7.10
CA LEU A 204 13.47 -6.55 7.87
C LEU A 204 14.74 -6.67 8.72
N GLY A 205 15.03 -7.85 9.27
CA GLY A 205 16.26 -8.13 9.99
C GLY A 205 17.52 -7.97 9.14
N THR A 206 17.46 -8.34 7.85
CA THR A 206 18.57 -8.11 6.90
C THR A 206 18.84 -6.61 6.66
N LEU A 207 17.81 -5.78 6.79
CA LEU A 207 17.88 -4.33 6.57
C LEU A 207 18.28 -3.53 7.82
N ALA A 208 18.24 -4.14 9.01
CA ALA A 208 18.47 -3.45 10.28
C ALA A 208 19.85 -2.77 10.41
N SER A 209 20.86 -3.25 9.68
CA SER A 209 22.19 -2.61 9.65
C SER A 209 22.29 -1.42 8.69
N ARG A 210 21.34 -1.28 7.76
CA ARG A 210 21.32 -0.24 6.71
C ARG A 210 20.55 1.01 7.13
N TYR A 211 19.56 0.86 8.01
CA TYR A 211 18.69 1.94 8.46
C TYR A 211 18.73 2.06 9.99
N LYS A 212 18.75 3.29 10.50
CA LYS A 212 18.79 3.56 11.94
C LYS A 212 17.49 3.16 12.63
N HIS A 213 16.38 3.32 11.92
CA HIS A 213 15.05 2.92 12.37
C HIS A 213 14.29 2.24 11.23
N ILE A 214 13.60 1.15 11.55
CA ILE A 214 12.63 0.49 10.68
C ILE A 214 11.27 0.61 11.38
N ILE A 215 10.30 1.25 10.73
CA ILE A 215 8.97 1.50 11.29
C ILE A 215 7.94 0.87 10.36
N VAL A 216 6.98 0.15 10.94
CA VAL A 216 5.99 -0.58 10.15
C VAL A 216 4.59 -0.40 10.72
N ILE A 217 3.59 -0.47 9.85
CA ILE A 217 2.20 -0.72 10.21
C ILE A 217 1.71 -1.92 9.41
N LEU A 218 0.58 -2.50 9.80
CA LEU A 218 -0.04 -3.62 9.09
C LEU A 218 -1.11 -3.15 8.11
N GLY A 219 -1.25 -3.91 7.03
CA GLY A 219 -2.32 -3.76 6.06
C GLY A 219 -3.40 -4.81 6.20
N ASN A 220 -4.36 -4.82 5.28
CA ASN A 220 -5.50 -5.74 5.37
C ASN A 220 -5.12 -7.20 5.04
N HIS A 221 -4.12 -7.43 4.20
CA HIS A 221 -3.64 -8.77 3.89
C HIS A 221 -2.86 -9.39 5.04
N ASP A 222 -2.19 -8.57 5.86
CA ASP A 222 -1.48 -9.02 7.08
C ASP A 222 -2.43 -9.62 8.13
N TRP A 223 -3.72 -9.34 8.02
CA TRP A 223 -4.75 -9.81 8.95
C TRP A 223 -5.41 -11.14 8.54
N GLY A 224 -5.28 -11.55 7.27
CA GLY A 224 -6.10 -12.60 6.64
C GLY A 224 -6.23 -13.90 7.45
N CYS A 225 -5.11 -14.51 7.84
CA CYS A 225 -5.08 -15.77 8.57
C CYS A 225 -5.39 -15.60 10.05
N CYS A 226 -5.29 -14.40 10.61
CA CYS A 226 -5.67 -14.16 12.00
C CYS A 226 -7.18 -13.98 12.17
N SER A 227 -7.92 -13.79 11.06
CA SER A 227 -9.38 -13.63 11.05
C SER A 227 -10.16 -14.88 10.62
N TRP A 228 -9.52 -15.81 9.90
CA TRP A 228 -10.21 -16.96 9.29
C TRP A 228 -10.17 -18.29 10.08
N PRO A 229 -9.33 -18.49 11.11
CA PRO A 229 -9.50 -19.53 12.12
C PRO A 229 -10.09 -18.97 13.41
N VAL A 230 -11.38 -19.28 13.64
CA VAL A 230 -12.01 -19.57 14.94
C VAL A 230 -11.57 -18.68 16.11
N ALA A 231 -12.21 -17.50 16.27
CA ALA A 231 -12.49 -16.74 17.50
C ALA A 231 -11.41 -16.45 18.56
N GLN A 232 -10.27 -17.15 18.61
CA GLN A 232 -9.22 -17.04 19.62
C GLN A 232 -7.98 -16.35 19.03
N GLU A 233 -7.62 -16.65 17.78
CA GLU A 233 -6.60 -15.92 17.03
C GLU A 233 -7.09 -14.50 16.67
N ALA A 234 -8.37 -14.34 16.28
CA ALA A 234 -8.95 -13.03 15.98
C ALA A 234 -9.01 -12.08 17.19
N VAL A 235 -9.17 -12.60 18.41
CA VAL A 235 -9.11 -11.81 19.64
C VAL A 235 -7.66 -11.45 19.98
N THR A 236 -6.74 -12.40 19.82
CA THR A 236 -5.29 -12.17 20.06
C THR A 236 -4.70 -11.19 19.05
N ALA A 237 -5.17 -11.22 17.80
CA ALA A 237 -4.77 -10.26 16.77
C ALA A 237 -5.20 -8.83 17.10
N LYS A 238 -6.24 -8.61 17.92
CA LYS A 238 -6.58 -7.24 18.36
C LYS A 238 -5.58 -6.69 19.39
N ASP A 239 -4.73 -7.55 19.97
CA ASP A 239 -3.65 -7.14 20.84
C ASP A 239 -2.40 -6.73 20.03
N SER A 240 -2.02 -5.47 20.17
CA SER A 240 -0.78 -4.93 19.60
C SER A 240 0.49 -5.70 20.03
N SER A 241 0.50 -6.36 21.20
CA SER A 241 1.64 -7.14 21.67
C SER A 241 1.90 -8.38 20.80
N PHE A 242 0.83 -9.01 20.29
CA PHE A 242 0.92 -10.12 19.35
C PHE A 242 1.63 -9.67 18.08
N TRP A 243 1.22 -8.56 17.49
CA TRP A 243 1.84 -8.06 16.26
C TRP A 243 3.27 -7.59 16.45
N ARG A 244 3.57 -6.91 17.56
CA ARG A 244 4.96 -6.57 17.89
C ARG A 244 5.85 -7.81 18.03
N SER A 245 5.29 -8.94 18.48
CA SER A 245 6.03 -10.21 18.52
C SER A 245 6.32 -10.79 17.14
N LYS A 246 5.45 -10.54 16.15
CA LYS A 246 5.64 -10.96 14.76
C LYS A 246 6.67 -10.10 14.01
N PHE A 247 6.79 -8.83 14.37
CA PHE A 247 7.69 -7.86 13.74
C PHE A 247 8.80 -7.39 14.70
N SER A 248 9.53 -8.33 15.31
CA SER A 248 10.58 -8.03 16.30
C SER A 248 11.79 -7.27 15.76
N ASN A 249 12.00 -7.24 14.43
CA ASN A 249 13.06 -6.49 13.78
C ASN A 249 12.65 -5.05 13.39
N ALA A 250 11.47 -4.59 13.80
CA ALA A 250 10.96 -3.26 13.48
C ALA A 250 10.14 -2.64 14.63
N HIS A 251 9.94 -1.32 14.57
CA HIS A 251 8.99 -0.60 15.39
C HIS A 251 7.60 -0.68 14.75
N LEU A 252 6.77 -1.62 15.19
CA LEU A 252 5.38 -1.71 14.74
C LEU A 252 4.50 -0.70 15.49
N LEU A 253 3.73 0.09 14.74
CA LEU A 253 2.77 1.07 15.27
C LEU A 253 1.32 0.59 15.15
N TRP A 254 0.58 0.63 16.25
CA TRP A 254 -0.80 0.12 16.37
C TRP A 254 -1.80 1.22 16.79
N SER A 255 -1.79 2.36 16.11
CA SER A 255 -2.46 3.62 16.53
C SER A 255 -1.72 4.31 17.67
N GLU A 256 -0.45 4.62 17.44
CA GLU A 256 0.44 5.25 18.42
C GLU A 256 1.48 6.14 17.75
N SER A 257 2.14 6.97 18.58
CA SER A 257 3.25 7.81 18.15
C SER A 257 4.60 7.25 18.56
N VAL A 258 5.59 7.41 17.70
CA VAL A 258 7.00 7.27 18.02
C VAL A 258 7.73 8.55 17.64
N THR A 259 8.74 8.94 18.42
CA THR A 259 9.64 10.03 18.06
C THR A 259 11.02 9.47 17.80
N VAL A 260 11.49 9.58 16.56
CA VAL A 260 12.83 9.14 16.15
C VAL A 260 13.54 10.29 15.45
N MET A 261 14.80 10.54 15.80
CA MET A 261 15.62 11.62 15.22
C MET A 261 14.95 13.02 15.28
N GLY A 262 14.03 13.23 16.24
CA GLY A 262 13.27 14.47 16.39
C GLY A 262 12.06 14.63 15.46
N LEU A 263 11.71 13.60 14.67
CA LEU A 263 10.48 13.51 13.90
C LEU A 263 9.40 12.78 14.71
N LYS A 264 8.20 13.35 14.78
CA LYS A 264 7.02 12.74 15.40
C LYS A 264 6.23 11.97 14.35
N ILE A 265 6.20 10.64 14.49
CA ILE A 265 5.57 9.74 13.53
C ILE A 265 4.39 9.07 14.22
N TYR A 266 3.18 9.25 13.70
CA TYR A 266 2.00 8.52 14.16
C TYR A 266 1.63 7.47 13.12
N GLY A 267 1.33 6.25 13.56
CA GLY A 267 0.94 5.17 12.66
C GLY A 267 -0.22 4.35 13.19
N THR A 268 -1.14 3.99 12.29
CA THR A 268 -2.28 3.12 12.61
C THR A 268 -2.36 1.96 11.63
N SER A 269 -2.29 0.75 12.19
CA SER A 269 -2.42 -0.50 11.46
C SER A 269 -3.88 -0.80 11.09
N TRP A 270 -4.10 -1.58 10.04
CA TRP A 270 -5.42 -2.11 9.67
C TRP A 270 -5.93 -3.09 10.74
N LYS A 271 -7.24 -3.05 11.03
CA LYS A 271 -7.85 -3.77 12.18
C LYS A 271 -9.00 -4.71 11.78
N GLY A 272 -9.17 -5.00 10.49
CA GLY A 272 -9.94 -6.14 9.98
C GLY A 272 -11.47 -6.00 9.93
N ASP A 273 -12.06 -4.99 10.56
CA ASP A 273 -13.50 -4.74 10.53
C ASP A 273 -13.77 -3.37 9.89
N GLN A 274 -14.44 -3.36 8.74
CA GLN A 274 -14.91 -2.12 8.10
C GLN A 274 -16.01 -1.41 8.93
N THR A 275 -16.41 -1.96 10.08
CA THR A 275 -17.26 -1.30 11.08
C THR A 275 -16.50 -0.70 12.27
N LEU A 276 -15.20 -0.39 12.13
CA LEU A 276 -14.48 0.47 13.08
C LEU A 276 -14.86 1.96 12.92
N SER A 277 -16.17 2.17 12.95
CA SER A 277 -16.88 3.26 13.60
C SER A 277 -17.01 2.98 15.12
N ASP A 278 -15.98 2.44 15.78
CA ASP A 278 -15.65 3.05 17.07
C ASP A 278 -15.24 4.47 16.68
N GLU A 279 -15.74 5.51 17.36
CA GLU A 279 -15.75 6.91 16.90
C GLU A 279 -14.39 7.49 16.42
N LYS A 280 -13.28 6.73 16.49
CA LYS A 280 -11.96 7.04 15.92
C LYS A 280 -11.21 5.79 15.41
N GLY A 281 -11.68 5.12 14.35
CA GLY A 281 -11.05 3.91 13.76
C GLY A 281 -9.52 4.00 13.47
N PHE A 282 -9.00 5.22 13.31
CA PHE A 282 -7.58 5.55 13.10
C PHE A 282 -6.83 5.96 14.38
N GLY A 283 -7.51 5.94 15.53
CA GLY A 283 -7.07 6.47 16.82
C GLY A 283 -7.02 8.00 16.85
N ASP A 284 -6.58 8.55 17.97
CA ASP A 284 -6.38 9.99 18.15
C ASP A 284 -5.06 10.44 17.51
N ILE A 285 -5.11 10.93 16.27
CA ILE A 285 -3.92 11.48 15.59
C ILE A 285 -3.48 12.76 16.32
N PRO A 286 -2.30 12.76 16.99
CA PRO A 286 -1.93 13.91 17.82
C PRO A 286 -1.60 15.14 16.99
N SER A 287 -1.95 16.32 17.52
CA SER A 287 -1.52 17.58 16.93
C SER A 287 0.01 17.70 16.90
N GLY A 288 0.54 18.23 15.81
CA GLY A 288 1.98 18.33 15.59
C GLY A 288 2.65 17.01 15.21
N THR A 289 1.87 16.03 14.73
CA THR A 289 2.41 14.87 13.99
C THR A 289 3.14 15.37 12.75
N ASP A 290 4.39 14.96 12.55
CA ASP A 290 5.14 15.31 11.34
C ASP A 290 4.76 14.36 10.20
N ILE A 291 4.73 13.05 10.49
CA ILE A 291 4.48 11.99 9.51
C ILE A 291 3.34 11.09 10.00
N LEU A 292 2.29 10.97 9.20
CA LEU A 292 1.17 10.05 9.40
C LEU A 292 1.34 8.81 8.53
N LEU A 293 1.19 7.63 9.14
CA LEU A 293 1.18 6.33 8.48
C LEU A 293 -0.21 5.70 8.59
N THR A 294 -0.83 5.39 7.45
CA THR A 294 -2.03 4.55 7.36
C THR A 294 -1.83 3.54 6.26
N HIS A 295 -2.58 2.44 6.27
CA HIS A 295 -2.51 1.50 5.16
C HIS A 295 -3.35 1.99 3.96
N GLY A 296 -4.64 2.27 4.19
CA GLY A 296 -5.53 2.85 3.18
C GLY A 296 -5.51 4.38 3.13
N PRO A 297 -5.99 4.98 2.02
CA PRO A 297 -6.00 6.42 1.82
C PRO A 297 -7.10 7.17 2.57
N ALA A 298 -6.94 8.49 2.64
CA ALA A 298 -8.05 9.39 2.98
C ALA A 298 -8.98 9.56 1.76
N PHE A 299 -10.27 9.76 2.00
CA PHE A 299 -11.26 9.90 0.93
C PHE A 299 -10.90 10.99 -0.07
N GLY A 300 -10.92 10.64 -1.36
CA GLY A 300 -10.60 11.52 -2.48
C GLY A 300 -9.11 11.71 -2.75
N ILE A 301 -8.22 10.98 -2.06
CA ILE A 301 -6.76 11.13 -2.17
C ILE A 301 -6.13 9.83 -2.68
N LEU A 302 -5.80 9.78 -3.97
CA LEU A 302 -5.18 8.58 -4.60
C LEU A 302 -5.96 7.29 -4.28
N ASP A 303 -7.30 7.35 -4.32
CA ASP A 303 -8.19 6.27 -3.87
C ASP A 303 -9.06 5.68 -4.99
N PHE A 304 -8.81 6.03 -6.25
CA PHE A 304 -9.68 5.66 -7.37
C PHE A 304 -9.34 4.28 -7.97
N CYS A 305 -10.28 3.32 -7.89
CA CYS A 305 -10.17 2.00 -8.53
C CYS A 305 -11.29 1.83 -9.57
N GLY A 306 -11.00 2.19 -10.83
CA GLY A 306 -11.83 1.94 -12.02
C GLY A 306 -13.22 2.62 -12.07
N ASN A 307 -14.10 2.31 -11.12
CA ASN A 307 -15.49 2.73 -11.03
C ASN A 307 -15.77 3.73 -9.90
N GLY A 308 -14.78 4.08 -9.08
CA GLY A 308 -14.94 5.02 -7.98
C GLY A 308 -13.86 4.89 -6.90
N PRO A 309 -13.99 5.63 -5.80
CA PRO A 309 -13.12 5.50 -4.66
C PRO A 309 -13.27 4.12 -3.98
N TRP A 310 -12.17 3.49 -3.59
CA TRP A 310 -12.12 2.23 -2.85
C TRP A 310 -11.13 2.33 -1.69
N GLY A 311 -11.33 1.53 -0.63
CA GLY A 311 -10.40 1.47 0.51
C GLY A 311 -10.26 2.75 1.36
N SER A 312 -10.88 3.86 0.96
CA SER A 312 -10.67 5.18 1.55
C SER A 312 -11.65 5.54 2.67
N SER A 313 -11.23 6.43 3.57
CA SER A 313 -12.04 6.88 4.71
C SER A 313 -12.25 8.40 4.76
N LYS A 314 -13.50 8.81 5.02
CA LYS A 314 -13.87 10.22 5.24
C LYS A 314 -13.50 10.69 6.64
N GLU A 315 -13.54 9.79 7.61
CA GLU A 315 -13.13 10.00 8.99
C GLU A 315 -11.64 10.32 9.02
N LEU A 316 -10.81 9.52 8.34
CA LEU A 316 -9.38 9.79 8.19
C LEU A 316 -9.12 11.15 7.50
N LEU A 317 -9.92 11.49 6.49
CA LEU A 317 -9.83 12.83 5.89
C LEU A 317 -10.10 13.92 6.93
N GLY A 318 -11.14 13.77 7.76
CA GLY A 318 -11.44 14.67 8.87
C GLY A 318 -10.28 14.80 9.85
N ASP A 319 -9.73 13.67 10.30
CA ASP A 319 -8.62 13.61 11.26
C ASP A 319 -7.35 14.29 10.70
N ILE A 320 -7.06 14.12 9.41
CA ILE A 320 -5.93 14.79 8.75
C ILE A 320 -6.14 16.31 8.67
N LEU A 321 -7.36 16.76 8.39
CA LEU A 321 -7.70 18.19 8.34
C LEU A 321 -7.58 18.85 9.72
N GLU A 322 -7.83 18.10 10.80
CA GLU A 322 -7.68 18.55 12.18
C GLU A 322 -6.22 18.50 12.66
N ALA A 323 -5.58 17.34 12.57
CA ALA A 323 -4.22 17.10 13.10
C ALA A 323 -3.12 17.77 12.26
N LYS A 324 -3.39 17.98 10.96
CA LYS A 324 -2.51 18.64 9.98
C LYS A 324 -1.09 18.07 9.93
N PRO A 325 -0.92 16.76 9.70
CA PRO A 325 0.40 16.20 9.47
C PRO A 325 1.07 16.79 8.24
N LYS A 326 2.41 16.82 8.23
CA LYS A 326 3.21 17.34 7.11
C LYS A 326 3.45 16.29 6.04
N VAL A 327 3.38 15.01 6.38
CA VAL A 327 3.53 13.91 5.44
C VAL A 327 2.44 12.88 5.70
N HIS A 328 1.84 12.33 4.64
CA HIS A 328 0.94 11.20 4.72
C HIS A 328 1.43 10.06 3.81
N LEU A 329 1.79 8.93 4.43
CA LEU A 329 2.34 7.74 3.78
C LEU A 329 1.35 6.59 3.91
N PHE A 330 1.03 5.97 2.77
CA PHE A 330 0.11 4.83 2.69
C PHE A 330 0.35 3.99 1.44
N GLY A 331 -0.46 2.93 1.28
CA GLY A 331 -0.44 2.02 0.15
C GLY A 331 -1.85 1.62 -0.28
N HIS A 332 -2.13 0.32 -0.28
CA HIS A 332 -3.45 -0.31 -0.51
C HIS A 332 -3.97 -0.25 -1.95
N ASP A 333 -4.07 0.95 -2.53
CA ASP A 333 -4.60 1.14 -3.89
C ASP A 333 -3.46 1.08 -4.93
N HIS A 334 -3.18 -0.10 -5.48
CA HIS A 334 -2.01 -0.34 -6.34
C HIS A 334 -2.08 0.47 -7.65
N GLU A 335 -3.27 0.62 -8.22
CA GLU A 335 -3.55 1.45 -9.40
C GLU A 335 -3.22 2.92 -9.18
N GLN A 336 -3.31 3.37 -7.93
CA GLN A 336 -3.11 4.75 -7.52
C GLN A 336 -1.73 5.02 -6.94
N ARG A 337 -0.81 4.05 -7.03
CA ARG A 337 0.61 4.27 -6.71
C ARG A 337 1.06 5.57 -7.38
N GLY A 338 1.50 6.51 -6.54
CA GLY A 338 1.64 7.89 -6.96
C GLY A 338 2.08 8.82 -5.84
N LEU A 339 2.40 10.04 -6.22
CA LEU A 339 2.97 11.06 -5.35
C LEU A 339 2.27 12.39 -5.61
N TRP A 340 1.85 13.06 -4.54
CA TRP A 340 1.57 14.49 -4.58
C TRP A 340 2.53 15.21 -3.64
N GLN A 341 3.13 16.30 -4.11
CA GLN A 341 3.93 17.16 -3.25
C GLN A 341 3.73 18.65 -3.55
N ARG A 342 3.92 19.49 -2.55
CA ARG A 342 3.87 20.95 -2.67
C ARG A 342 4.95 21.57 -1.79
N LYS A 343 5.43 22.77 -2.16
CA LYS A 343 6.48 23.46 -1.38
C LYS A 343 5.95 24.16 -0.14
N SER A 344 4.66 24.52 -0.14
CA SER A 344 4.00 25.19 0.98
C SER A 344 2.48 25.00 0.88
N PRO A 345 1.72 25.25 1.96
CA PRO A 345 0.25 25.13 1.95
C PRO A 345 -0.48 26.00 0.92
N HIS A 346 0.17 27.03 0.40
CA HIS A 346 -0.41 27.95 -0.60
C HIS A 346 -0.02 27.62 -2.04
N GLU A 347 0.91 26.69 -2.23
CA GLU A 347 1.32 26.24 -3.56
C GLU A 347 0.49 25.03 -4.02
N PRO A 348 0.24 24.90 -5.34
CA PRO A 348 -0.46 23.75 -5.87
C PRO A 348 0.37 22.47 -5.68
N TYR A 349 -0.33 21.35 -5.54
CA TYR A 349 0.31 20.05 -5.61
C TYR A 349 0.81 19.77 -7.02
N VAL A 350 1.99 19.15 -7.08
CA VAL A 350 2.61 18.62 -8.29
C VAL A 350 2.79 17.12 -8.11
N GLY A 351 2.52 16.37 -9.18
CA GLY A 351 2.62 14.91 -9.20
C GLY A 351 1.36 14.27 -9.76
N GLY A 352 1.02 13.10 -9.24
CA GLY A 352 -0.12 12.30 -9.65
C GLY A 352 0.14 10.81 -9.51
N VAL A 353 -0.69 10.02 -10.18
CA VAL A 353 -0.49 8.59 -10.33
C VAL A 353 0.72 8.35 -11.24
N GLU A 354 1.61 7.47 -10.78
CA GLU A 354 2.84 7.09 -11.47
C GLU A 354 2.77 5.67 -12.04
N TYR A 355 1.77 4.89 -11.64
CA TYR A 355 1.57 3.54 -12.14
C TYR A 355 0.95 3.53 -13.55
N HIS A 356 1.54 2.71 -14.42
CA HIS A 356 1.17 2.57 -15.82
C HIS A 356 1.05 1.09 -16.16
N THR A 357 -0.04 0.71 -16.83
CA THR A 357 -0.15 -0.65 -17.38
C THR A 357 0.64 -0.74 -18.68
N SER A 358 1.28 -1.89 -18.91
CA SER A 358 2.10 -2.14 -20.09
C SER A 358 1.28 -2.43 -21.38
N ARG A 359 -0.06 -2.46 -21.32
CA ARG A 359 -0.93 -2.88 -22.43
C ARG A 359 -1.82 -1.75 -22.96
N GLY A 360 -1.59 -1.37 -24.22
CA GLY A 360 -2.43 -0.46 -25.02
C GLY A 360 -1.79 0.91 -25.25
N SER A 361 -2.02 1.51 -26.42
CA SER A 361 -1.33 2.73 -26.92
C SER A 361 -1.51 4.02 -26.12
N SER A 362 -2.03 3.94 -24.90
CA SER A 362 -2.00 5.04 -23.95
C SER A 362 -1.20 4.58 -22.73
N SER A 363 0.08 4.95 -22.69
CA SER A 363 0.90 5.04 -21.48
C SER A 363 0.34 6.07 -20.48
N LYS A 364 -0.97 6.19 -20.38
CA LYS A 364 -1.66 7.15 -19.52
C LYS A 364 -1.76 6.53 -18.13
N PRO A 365 -1.45 7.29 -17.07
CA PRO A 365 -1.71 6.84 -15.71
C PRO A 365 -3.18 6.46 -15.52
N PHE A 366 -3.47 5.63 -14.51
CA PHE A 366 -4.85 5.39 -14.10
C PHE A 366 -5.55 6.71 -13.77
N ALA A 367 -6.85 6.76 -14.06
CA ALA A 367 -7.67 7.90 -13.68
C ALA A 367 -7.59 8.09 -12.15
N THR A 368 -7.59 9.34 -11.71
CA THR A 368 -7.54 9.70 -10.29
C THR A 368 -8.45 10.89 -10.04
N THR A 369 -8.80 11.13 -8.79
CA THR A 369 -9.65 12.24 -8.33
C THR A 369 -9.00 13.61 -8.54
N GLY A 370 -7.70 13.65 -8.85
CA GLY A 370 -6.91 14.85 -9.10
C GLY A 370 -5.96 15.16 -7.94
N PRO A 371 -5.37 16.36 -7.91
CA PRO A 371 -4.53 16.78 -6.79
C PRO A 371 -5.35 16.88 -5.49
N PRO A 372 -4.72 16.67 -4.32
CA PRO A 372 -5.36 16.90 -3.04
C PRO A 372 -5.92 18.34 -2.93
N PRO A 373 -7.04 18.54 -2.23
CA PRO A 373 -7.59 19.87 -2.04
C PRO A 373 -6.65 20.73 -1.20
N ALA A 374 -6.71 22.06 -1.36
CA ALA A 374 -5.77 22.98 -0.70
C ALA A 374 -5.73 22.84 0.83
N GLN A 375 -6.87 22.52 1.46
CA GLN A 375 -6.96 22.30 2.90
C GLN A 375 -6.29 21.00 3.39
N TYR A 376 -6.00 20.05 2.50
CA TYR A 376 -5.26 18.85 2.85
C TYR A 376 -3.84 19.27 3.24
N ALA A 377 -3.46 19.12 4.50
CA ALA A 377 -2.25 19.73 5.08
C ALA A 377 -0.90 19.17 4.58
N PRO A 378 -0.75 17.86 4.26
CA PRO A 378 0.56 17.30 3.95
C PRO A 378 1.32 18.00 2.81
N GLU A 379 2.60 18.28 3.01
CA GLU A 379 3.55 18.70 1.98
C GLU A 379 3.88 17.56 1.02
N VAL A 380 3.91 16.32 1.53
CA VAL A 380 4.13 15.09 0.77
C VAL A 380 3.02 14.08 1.05
N VAL A 381 2.40 13.57 0.00
CA VAL A 381 1.39 12.52 0.02
C VAL A 381 1.87 11.39 -0.88
N SER A 382 2.05 10.21 -0.31
CA SER A 382 2.67 9.10 -1.02
C SER A 382 1.85 7.84 -0.87
N ASN A 383 1.17 7.43 -1.94
CA ASN A 383 0.78 6.04 -2.13
C ASN A 383 1.99 5.31 -2.73
N ASN A 384 2.61 4.41 -1.97
CA ASN A 384 3.74 3.60 -2.45
C ASN A 384 3.42 2.11 -2.44
N ALA A 385 2.19 1.71 -2.78
CA ALA A 385 1.88 0.32 -3.09
C ALA A 385 2.83 -0.21 -4.18
N MET A 386 3.51 -1.33 -3.91
CA MET A 386 4.60 -1.81 -4.76
C MET A 386 4.23 -3.02 -5.62
N LEU A 387 3.20 -3.78 -5.27
CA LEU A 387 2.72 -4.87 -6.10
C LEU A 387 2.08 -4.32 -7.40
N ASN A 388 2.31 -5.01 -8.52
CA ASN A 388 1.62 -4.74 -9.78
C ASN A 388 0.18 -5.24 -9.77
N GLN A 389 -0.55 -4.96 -10.83
CA GLN A 389 -1.92 -5.41 -11.03
C GLN A 389 -2.03 -6.38 -12.22
N PRO A 390 -1.84 -7.70 -12.02
CA PRO A 390 -1.85 -8.70 -13.08
C PRO A 390 -3.05 -8.60 -14.03
N ALA A 391 -4.26 -8.41 -13.48
CA ALA A 391 -5.49 -8.31 -14.27
C ALA A 391 -5.47 -7.16 -15.28
N TYR A 392 -4.90 -6.01 -14.89
CA TYR A 392 -4.78 -4.82 -15.74
C TYR A 392 -3.53 -4.84 -16.63
N GLU A 393 -2.57 -5.71 -16.34
CA GLU A 393 -1.36 -5.92 -17.14
C GLU A 393 -1.48 -7.10 -18.12
N GLY A 394 -2.68 -7.69 -18.26
CA GLY A 394 -2.90 -8.77 -19.22
C GLY A 394 -2.42 -10.14 -18.75
N GLY A 395 -2.43 -10.37 -17.44
CA GLY A 395 -2.05 -11.63 -16.81
C GLY A 395 -0.55 -11.76 -16.57
N VAL A 396 0.19 -10.65 -16.56
CA VAL A 396 1.62 -10.65 -16.19
C VAL A 396 1.74 -11.11 -14.72
N PRO A 397 2.68 -12.00 -14.38
CA PRO A 397 2.88 -12.46 -13.01
C PRO A 397 3.08 -11.31 -12.01
N ARG A 398 2.76 -11.58 -10.75
CA ARG A 398 3.00 -10.68 -9.63
C ARG A 398 4.48 -10.27 -9.59
N HIS A 399 4.74 -8.96 -9.52
CA HIS A 399 6.08 -8.40 -9.41
C HIS A 399 6.02 -7.00 -8.77
N ILE A 400 7.18 -6.52 -8.33
CA ILE A 400 7.33 -5.15 -7.83
C ILE A 400 7.24 -4.17 -9.02
N ALA A 401 6.24 -3.29 -8.99
CA ALA A 401 5.87 -2.36 -10.05
C ALA A 401 6.73 -1.09 -10.07
N GLY A 402 7.29 -0.68 -8.93
CA GLY A 402 8.03 0.57 -8.83
C GLY A 402 8.96 0.64 -7.63
N PRO A 403 9.83 1.66 -7.58
CA PRO A 403 10.84 1.80 -6.53
C PRO A 403 10.24 2.20 -5.19
N ALA A 404 11.00 2.01 -4.10
CA ALA A 404 10.69 2.68 -2.84
C ALA A 404 10.71 4.21 -3.03
N ARG A 405 9.95 4.98 -2.24
CA ARG A 405 9.93 6.44 -2.35
C ARG A 405 10.85 7.08 -1.32
N LEU A 406 11.79 7.90 -1.79
CA LEU A 406 12.68 8.66 -0.93
C LEU A 406 12.07 10.00 -0.57
N ILE A 407 11.96 10.26 0.72
CA ILE A 407 11.46 11.51 1.30
C ILE A 407 12.59 12.12 2.12
N VAL A 408 12.77 13.43 1.97
CA VAL A 408 13.80 14.19 2.66
C VAL A 408 13.15 15.17 3.60
N ALA A 409 13.44 15.03 4.89
CA ALA A 409 13.08 15.99 5.92
C ALA A 409 14.25 16.93 6.16
N THR A 410 14.03 18.23 6.02
CA THR A 410 15.02 19.27 6.27
C THR A 410 14.54 20.17 7.39
N LYS A 411 15.35 20.34 8.44
CA LYS A 411 15.01 21.25 9.54
C LYS A 411 15.53 22.66 9.27
N THR A 412 14.64 23.64 9.21
CA THR A 412 14.97 25.07 9.13
C THR A 412 14.15 25.85 10.14
N ASN A 413 14.78 26.76 10.90
CA ASN A 413 14.10 27.56 11.94
C ASN A 413 13.26 26.71 12.91
N GLU A 414 13.83 25.57 13.34
CA GLU A 414 13.19 24.58 14.22
C GLU A 414 11.98 23.83 13.63
N GLU A 415 11.60 24.13 12.39
CA GLU A 415 10.49 23.51 11.68
C GLU A 415 10.99 22.49 10.65
N TRP A 416 10.30 21.35 10.55
CA TRP A 416 10.57 20.34 9.54
C TRP A 416 9.87 20.69 8.23
N HIS A 417 10.58 20.58 7.10
CA HIS A 417 10.01 20.64 5.76
C HIS A 417 10.34 19.35 5.01
N PHE A 418 9.41 18.92 4.16
CA PHE A 418 9.47 17.64 3.48
C PHE A 418 9.39 17.80 1.97
N SER A 419 10.21 17.03 1.27
CA SER A 419 10.14 16.86 -0.18
C SER A 419 10.29 15.39 -0.53
N ALA A 420 9.70 14.96 -1.65
CA ALA A 420 10.05 13.68 -2.25
C ALA A 420 11.15 13.89 -3.29
N GLU A 421 12.22 13.10 -3.19
CA GLU A 421 13.36 13.14 -4.10
C GLU A 421 13.39 11.88 -4.96
N ARG A 422 13.83 12.04 -6.21
CA ARG A 422 14.27 10.89 -7.01
C ARG A 422 15.70 10.53 -6.56
N TYR A 423 15.97 9.25 -6.46
CA TYR A 423 17.33 8.73 -6.34
C TYR A 423 17.69 7.98 -7.60
N ASP A 424 18.99 7.88 -7.85
CA ASP A 424 19.52 7.12 -8.96
C ASP A 424 19.23 5.63 -8.72
N LEU A 425 18.43 5.04 -9.60
CA LEU A 425 18.14 3.60 -9.60
C LEU A 425 19.27 2.79 -10.26
N GLY A 426 20.34 3.46 -10.66
CA GLY A 426 21.33 2.91 -11.57
C GLY A 426 20.81 2.90 -13.01
N PRO A 427 21.61 2.38 -13.95
CA PRO A 427 21.19 2.25 -15.34
C PRO A 427 20.00 1.27 -15.44
N SER A 428 18.94 1.66 -16.13
CA SER A 428 17.74 0.81 -16.34
C SER A 428 17.99 -0.37 -17.29
N CYS A 429 19.14 -0.39 -17.96
CA CYS A 429 19.58 -1.39 -18.90
C CYS A 429 21.11 -1.36 -19.03
N GLY A 430 21.72 -2.45 -19.51
CA GLY A 430 23.16 -2.53 -19.72
C GLY A 430 23.51 -3.51 -20.84
N ASP A 431 24.70 -3.37 -21.44
CA ASP A 431 25.23 -4.36 -22.37
C ASP A 431 25.53 -5.68 -21.63
N ILE A 432 25.59 -6.80 -22.34
CA ILE A 432 25.93 -8.10 -21.73
C ILE A 432 27.31 -8.10 -21.04
N LYS A 433 28.21 -7.20 -21.44
CA LYS A 433 29.55 -7.01 -20.84
C LYS A 433 29.55 -6.13 -19.59
N ASP A 434 28.41 -5.56 -19.22
CA ASP A 434 28.29 -4.79 -17.98
C ASP A 434 28.67 -5.67 -16.77
N ALA A 435 29.31 -5.07 -15.76
CA ALA A 435 29.71 -5.79 -14.56
C ALA A 435 28.51 -6.46 -13.85
N SER A 436 27.33 -5.84 -13.93
CA SER A 436 26.07 -6.35 -13.38
C SER A 436 25.58 -7.62 -14.08
N ASN A 437 26.08 -7.92 -15.27
CA ASN A 437 25.72 -9.09 -16.07
C ASN A 437 26.78 -10.19 -16.05
N ALA A 438 27.81 -10.08 -15.19
CA ALA A 438 28.93 -11.02 -15.15
C ALA A 438 28.49 -12.49 -14.95
N GLU A 439 27.45 -12.73 -14.14
CA GLU A 439 26.92 -14.07 -13.88
C GLU A 439 26.24 -14.69 -15.13
N CYS A 440 25.49 -13.91 -15.90
CA CYS A 440 24.78 -14.41 -17.06
C CYS A 440 25.57 -14.30 -18.38
N MET A 441 26.67 -13.55 -18.41
CA MET A 441 27.38 -13.21 -19.64
C MET A 441 27.73 -14.45 -20.48
N ALA A 442 28.40 -15.44 -19.88
CA ALA A 442 28.79 -16.66 -20.60
C ALA A 442 27.58 -17.52 -21.02
N PRO A 443 26.58 -17.79 -20.15
CA PRO A 443 25.35 -18.46 -20.52
C PRO A 443 24.57 -17.79 -21.67
N VAL A 444 24.44 -16.46 -21.66
CA VAL A 444 23.74 -15.70 -22.70
C VAL A 444 24.46 -15.80 -24.03
N ILE A 445 25.79 -15.61 -24.04
CA ILE A 445 26.60 -15.73 -25.26
C ILE A 445 26.50 -17.15 -25.82
N TRP A 446 26.58 -18.17 -24.97
CA TRP A 446 26.40 -19.56 -25.39
C TRP A 446 25.00 -19.80 -25.96
N ALA A 447 23.95 -19.32 -25.29
CA ALA A 447 22.57 -19.48 -25.74
C ALA A 447 22.34 -18.86 -27.13
N ALA A 448 22.85 -17.65 -27.36
CA ALA A 448 22.73 -16.93 -28.62
C ALA A 448 23.53 -17.54 -29.78
N THR A 449 24.54 -18.36 -29.48
CA THR A 449 25.46 -18.92 -30.49
C THR A 449 25.23 -20.41 -30.70
N ASP A 450 25.60 -21.24 -29.73
CA ASP A 450 25.57 -22.69 -29.82
C ASP A 450 24.28 -23.28 -29.26
N GLY A 451 23.80 -22.76 -28.12
CA GLY A 451 22.65 -23.31 -27.40
C GLY A 451 21.40 -23.35 -28.25
N ALA A 452 20.96 -22.19 -28.77
CA ALA A 452 19.74 -22.09 -29.58
C ALA A 452 19.78 -22.91 -30.88
N LYS A 453 20.98 -23.14 -31.45
CA LYS A 453 21.15 -23.73 -32.77
C LYS A 453 21.48 -25.22 -32.73
N LYS A 454 22.16 -25.69 -31.69
CA LYS A 454 22.79 -27.02 -31.65
C LYS A 454 22.33 -27.87 -30.47
N ASP A 455 21.80 -27.26 -29.40
CA ASP A 455 21.36 -28.05 -28.25
C ASP A 455 20.03 -28.76 -28.57
N PRO A 456 19.97 -30.11 -28.48
CA PRO A 456 18.74 -30.86 -28.76
C PRO A 456 17.59 -30.55 -27.79
N LYS A 457 17.88 -29.88 -26.67
CA LYS A 457 16.91 -29.42 -25.66
C LYS A 457 16.65 -27.92 -25.73
N ALA A 458 17.14 -27.20 -26.75
CA ALA A 458 16.95 -25.75 -26.89
C ALA A 458 15.48 -25.30 -26.76
N ALA A 459 14.54 -26.06 -27.36
CA ALA A 459 13.11 -25.79 -27.23
C ALA A 459 12.60 -25.82 -25.78
N LYS A 460 13.20 -26.68 -24.93
CA LYS A 460 12.88 -26.75 -23.51
C LYS A 460 13.49 -25.57 -22.75
N TRP A 461 14.73 -25.21 -23.06
CA TRP A 461 15.45 -24.14 -22.35
C TRP A 461 14.91 -22.76 -22.67
N PHE A 462 14.58 -22.52 -23.94
CA PHE A 462 14.23 -21.19 -24.45
C PHE A 462 12.76 -21.09 -24.87
N GLY A 463 11.92 -22.01 -24.40
CA GLY A 463 10.50 -22.05 -24.75
C GLY A 463 9.72 -20.78 -24.39
N ARG A 464 10.22 -19.99 -23.43
CA ARG A 464 9.64 -18.69 -23.05
C ARG A 464 10.09 -17.51 -23.90
N MET A 465 11.04 -17.70 -24.83
CA MET A 465 11.58 -16.61 -25.64
C MET A 465 10.48 -15.83 -26.37
N LEU A 466 9.51 -16.55 -26.96
CA LEU A 466 8.43 -15.90 -27.70
C LEU A 466 7.54 -15.03 -26.79
N GLY A 467 7.24 -15.49 -25.58
CA GLY A 467 6.44 -14.73 -24.62
C GLY A 467 7.18 -13.54 -24.01
N ILE A 468 8.51 -13.64 -23.84
CA ILE A 468 9.33 -12.60 -23.19
C ILE A 468 9.85 -11.58 -24.20
N ALA A 469 10.44 -12.03 -25.30
CA ALA A 469 11.13 -11.19 -26.28
C ALA A 469 10.36 -11.04 -27.59
N GLY A 470 9.23 -11.73 -27.80
CA GLY A 470 8.39 -11.57 -28.98
C GLY A 470 9.01 -12.15 -30.25
N VAL A 471 10.05 -12.96 -30.08
CA VAL A 471 10.79 -13.62 -31.16
C VAL A 471 10.99 -15.10 -30.84
N SER A 472 11.11 -15.93 -31.86
CA SER A 472 11.44 -17.34 -31.65
C SER A 472 12.90 -17.47 -31.22
N TYR A 473 13.22 -18.46 -30.36
CA TYR A 473 14.60 -18.62 -29.88
C TYR A 473 15.62 -18.92 -30.98
N GLN A 474 15.17 -19.43 -32.13
CA GLN A 474 16.03 -19.67 -33.30
C GLN A 474 16.46 -18.38 -34.01
N ASP A 475 15.64 -17.32 -33.91
CA ASP A 475 15.84 -16.03 -34.57
C ASP A 475 16.27 -14.92 -33.60
N ALA A 476 16.32 -15.23 -32.30
CA ALA A 476 16.61 -14.30 -31.23
C ALA A 476 18.06 -13.79 -31.28
N SER A 477 18.25 -12.49 -31.02
CA SER A 477 19.57 -11.88 -30.89
C SER A 477 20.18 -12.19 -29.51
N GLN A 478 21.46 -11.85 -29.32
CA GLN A 478 22.10 -11.97 -28.02
C GLN A 478 21.38 -11.14 -26.95
N GLU A 479 20.89 -9.96 -27.32
CA GLU A 479 20.12 -9.10 -26.45
C GLU A 479 18.77 -9.73 -26.08
N ASP A 480 18.07 -10.38 -27.01
CA ASP A 480 16.85 -11.12 -26.68
C ASP A 480 17.13 -12.27 -25.69
N PHE A 481 18.30 -12.92 -25.80
CA PHE A 481 18.77 -13.88 -24.80
C PHE A 481 19.14 -13.22 -23.47
N GLN A 482 19.80 -12.06 -23.46
CA GLN A 482 20.04 -11.30 -22.23
C GLN A 482 18.71 -10.97 -21.55
N ARG A 483 17.72 -10.51 -22.30
CA ARG A 483 16.36 -10.23 -21.81
C ARG A 483 15.69 -11.50 -21.26
N LEU A 484 15.83 -12.64 -21.94
CA LEU A 484 15.32 -13.92 -21.45
C LEU A 484 15.97 -14.31 -20.12
N TYR A 485 17.29 -14.16 -19.97
CA TYR A 485 18.01 -14.49 -18.74
C TYR A 485 17.77 -13.48 -17.62
N PHE A 486 17.47 -12.22 -17.95
CA PHE A 486 16.97 -11.22 -17.01
C PHE A 486 15.57 -11.57 -16.48
N CYS A 487 14.67 -12.01 -17.37
CA CYS A 487 13.25 -12.21 -17.04
C CYS A 487 12.85 -13.62 -16.59
N SER A 488 13.62 -14.62 -16.98
CA SER A 488 13.34 -16.03 -16.74
C SER A 488 14.65 -16.80 -16.73
N PRO A 489 15.48 -16.60 -15.71
CA PRO A 489 16.82 -17.14 -15.68
C PRO A 489 16.86 -18.66 -15.81
N ALA A 490 17.65 -19.14 -16.77
CA ALA A 490 17.91 -20.55 -16.96
C ALA A 490 19.08 -20.99 -16.07
N TRP A 491 18.87 -22.06 -15.29
CA TRP A 491 19.88 -22.66 -14.40
C TRP A 491 20.45 -21.71 -13.34
N GLY A 492 19.69 -20.69 -12.94
CA GLY A 492 20.09 -19.75 -11.89
C GLY A 492 21.16 -18.74 -12.31
N ASN A 493 21.47 -18.61 -13.61
CA ASN A 493 22.38 -17.58 -14.09
C ASN A 493 21.56 -16.33 -14.45
N ASN A 494 21.53 -15.35 -13.56
CA ASN A 494 20.67 -14.17 -13.72
C ASN A 494 21.46 -13.03 -14.36
N CYS A 495 20.85 -12.34 -15.32
CA CYS A 495 21.38 -11.04 -15.72
C CYS A 495 20.93 -10.00 -14.70
N GLY A 496 21.85 -9.14 -14.25
CA GLY A 496 21.52 -8.02 -13.37
C GLY A 496 20.82 -6.87 -14.09
N LEU A 497 21.05 -6.70 -15.40
CA LEU A 497 20.43 -5.65 -16.21
C LEU A 497 19.82 -6.23 -17.50
N PRO A 498 18.63 -5.76 -17.91
CA PRO A 498 18.09 -6.06 -19.24
C PRO A 498 18.93 -5.36 -20.31
N PRO A 499 18.83 -5.78 -21.58
CA PRO A 499 19.54 -5.10 -22.66
C PRO A 499 18.91 -3.73 -22.96
N CYS A 500 19.74 -2.76 -23.37
CA CYS A 500 19.23 -1.45 -23.79
C CYS A 500 18.52 -1.46 -25.15
N THR A 501 18.75 -2.50 -25.94
CA THR A 501 18.15 -2.71 -27.27
C THR A 501 17.79 -4.17 -27.43
N CYS A 502 16.77 -4.49 -28.21
CA CYS A 502 16.30 -5.86 -28.43
C CYS A 502 15.46 -5.90 -29.71
N SER A 503 15.11 -7.09 -30.17
CA SER A 503 14.37 -7.24 -31.43
C SER A 503 12.95 -6.68 -31.35
N LYS A 504 12.31 -6.72 -30.17
CA LYS A 504 10.95 -6.21 -29.92
C LYS A 504 10.89 -5.38 -28.63
N PRO A 505 11.04 -4.04 -28.73
CA PRO A 505 10.88 -3.15 -27.59
C PRO A 505 9.45 -3.20 -27.00
N PRO A 506 9.26 -2.87 -25.71
CA PRO A 506 10.27 -2.41 -24.74
C PRO A 506 11.22 -3.54 -24.32
N CYS A 507 12.49 -3.23 -24.05
CA CYS A 507 13.56 -4.24 -23.84
C CYS A 507 13.85 -4.54 -22.38
N ASP A 508 13.36 -3.67 -21.50
CA ASP A 508 13.44 -3.70 -20.04
C ASP A 508 12.20 -4.35 -19.40
N SER A 509 11.30 -4.95 -20.19
CA SER A 509 10.11 -5.66 -19.71
C SER A 509 10.20 -7.17 -19.93
N CYS A 510 9.44 -7.93 -19.14
CA CYS A 510 9.41 -9.40 -19.21
C CYS A 510 8.21 -9.98 -19.97
N SER A 511 7.60 -9.17 -20.83
CA SER A 511 6.50 -9.60 -21.69
C SER A 511 6.58 -8.84 -23.01
N ALA A 512 6.55 -9.59 -24.10
CA ALA A 512 6.43 -9.02 -25.43
C ALA A 512 4.99 -8.54 -25.63
N ILE A 513 4.86 -7.30 -26.13
CA ILE A 513 3.56 -6.66 -26.44
C ILE A 513 2.92 -7.31 -27.66
#